data_AF-A0A7C7ISE7-F1
#
_entry.id   AF-A0A7C7ISE7-F1
#
_cell.length_a   1.000
_cell.length_b   1.000
_cell.length_c   1.000
_cell.angle_alpha   90.00
_cell.angle_beta   90.00
_cell.angle_gamma   90.00
#
_symmetry.space_group_name_H-M   'P 1'
#
loop_
_entity.id
_entity.type
_entity.pdbx_description
1 polymer ?
#
loop_
_entity_poly.entity_id
_entity_poly.type
_entity_poly.pdbx_seq_one_letter_code
_entity_poly.pdbx_strand_id
1 'polypeptide(L)'
;MNLDKMEKPADIFEILKSYITQPEIPEDDEFLRIMTLHSSKGLTSKIVIVPSCIEGLIPNLKSDETSEMQEKNLKEQRRLFYVAITRYTKILVISSFSKMIRSAAYQIGAQLGGNRGKVGPTLASTFLSELGPEAPSPKNGPNWESNSFV
;
A
#
# COMPACT_ATOMS: atom_id res chain seq x y z
N MET A 1 -30.67 9.15 -3.50
CA MET A 1 -30.91 9.88 -2.24
C MET A 1 -32.36 10.33 -2.24
N ASN A 2 -33.18 9.77 -1.35
CA ASN A 2 -34.61 10.06 -1.30
C ASN A 2 -34.82 11.28 -0.38
N LEU A 3 -34.88 12.47 -0.96
CA LEU A 3 -34.93 13.76 -0.24
C LEU A 3 -36.27 13.99 0.47
N ASP A 4 -37.30 13.22 0.14
CA ASP A 4 -38.67 13.43 0.62
C ASP A 4 -38.93 12.98 2.07
N LYS A 5 -37.93 12.43 2.76
CA LYS A 5 -38.02 11.98 4.17
C LYS A 5 -37.36 12.93 5.17
N MET A 6 -36.92 14.11 4.75
CA MET A 6 -36.19 15.06 5.60
C MET A 6 -37.15 16.06 6.27
N GLU A 7 -37.52 15.80 7.52
CA GLU A 7 -38.39 16.71 8.29
C GLU A 7 -37.60 17.60 9.27
N LYS A 8 -36.41 17.19 9.74
CA LYS A 8 -35.62 17.95 10.73
C LYS A 8 -34.14 18.08 10.36
N PRO A 9 -33.47 19.19 10.75
CA PRO A 9 -32.03 19.35 10.57
C PRO A 9 -31.17 18.25 11.19
N ALA A 10 -31.66 17.60 12.25
CA ALA A 10 -30.99 16.47 12.89
C ALA A 10 -30.90 15.23 11.96
N ASP A 11 -31.88 15.03 11.08
CA ASP A 11 -31.91 13.90 10.14
C ASP A 11 -30.81 14.04 9.08
N ILE A 12 -30.54 15.28 8.65
CA ILE A 12 -29.45 15.60 7.72
C ILE A 12 -28.10 15.31 8.37
N PHE A 13 -27.91 15.67 9.64
CA PHE A 13 -26.67 15.44 10.36
C PHE A 13 -26.36 13.95 10.52
N GLU A 14 -27.34 13.14 10.93
CA GLU A 14 -27.13 11.69 11.09
C GLU A 14 -26.90 10.99 9.75
N ILE A 15 -27.56 11.41 8.67
CA ILE A 15 -27.31 10.89 7.32
C ILE A 15 -25.90 11.25 6.85
N LEU A 16 -25.49 12.52 6.96
CA LEU A 16 -24.14 12.94 6.57
C LEU A 16 -23.07 12.19 7.38
N LYS A 17 -23.28 12.05 8.69
CA LYS A 17 -22.41 11.28 9.57
C LYS A 17 -22.32 9.81 9.15
N SER A 18 -23.45 9.18 8.82
CA SER A 18 -23.45 7.81 8.29
C SER A 18 -22.68 7.71 6.98
N TYR A 19 -22.97 8.55 5.98
CA TYR A 19 -22.29 8.54 4.68
C TYR A 19 -20.78 8.80 4.78
N ILE A 20 -20.35 9.69 5.68
CA ILE A 20 -18.93 10.02 5.87
C ILE A 20 -18.20 8.92 6.65
N THR A 21 -18.84 8.32 7.66
CA THR A 21 -18.18 7.33 8.53
C THR A 21 -18.28 5.89 8.01
N GLN A 22 -19.26 5.60 7.17
CA GLN A 22 -19.54 4.28 6.62
C GLN A 22 -19.79 4.42 5.11
N PRO A 23 -18.75 4.69 4.31
CA PRO A 23 -18.90 4.63 2.87
C PRO A 23 -19.37 3.23 2.49
N GLU A 24 -20.53 3.13 1.83
CA GLU A 24 -21.01 1.87 1.27
C GLU A 24 -19.94 1.37 0.28
N ILE A 25 -19.30 0.26 0.62
CA ILE A 25 -18.47 -0.48 -0.33
C ILE A 25 -19.48 -1.24 -1.20
N PRO A 26 -19.52 -0.99 -2.52
CA PRO A 26 -20.44 -1.69 -3.40
C PRO A 26 -20.37 -3.20 -3.17
N GLU A 27 -21.52 -3.86 -3.03
CA GLU A 27 -21.58 -5.31 -2.83
C GLU A 27 -21.32 -6.10 -4.13
N ASP A 28 -21.38 -5.45 -5.30
CA ASP A 28 -21.13 -6.08 -6.60
C ASP A 28 -19.66 -6.54 -6.71
N ASP A 29 -19.44 -7.84 -6.92
CA ASP A 29 -18.12 -8.49 -6.86
C ASP A 29 -17.12 -8.11 -8.00
N GLU A 30 -17.46 -7.19 -8.92
CA GLU A 30 -16.65 -6.85 -10.10
C GLU A 30 -15.96 -5.49 -10.03
N PHE A 31 -15.22 -5.21 -8.96
CA PHE A 31 -14.35 -4.02 -8.93
C PHE A 31 -12.99 -4.25 -8.26
N LEU A 32 -12.00 -3.49 -8.72
CA LEU A 32 -10.69 -3.41 -8.09
C LEU A 32 -10.72 -2.40 -6.95
N ARG A 33 -10.46 -2.87 -5.72
CA ARG A 33 -10.31 -2.00 -4.56
C ARG A 33 -8.88 -1.47 -4.46
N ILE A 34 -8.71 -0.17 -4.71
CA ILE A 34 -7.45 0.55 -4.49
C ILE A 34 -7.57 1.33 -3.18
N MET A 35 -6.66 1.07 -2.24
CA MET A 35 -6.68 1.68 -0.92
C MET A 35 -5.28 1.75 -0.30
N THR A 36 -5.13 2.54 0.75
CA THR A 36 -3.88 2.60 1.52
C THR A 36 -3.72 1.37 2.43
N LEU A 37 -2.50 1.11 2.91
CA LEU A 37 -2.25 0.04 3.91
C LEU A 37 -3.12 0.22 5.16
N HIS A 38 -3.32 1.47 5.60
CA HIS A 38 -4.19 1.79 6.75
C HIS A 38 -5.65 1.42 6.49
N SER A 39 -6.18 1.83 5.33
CA SER A 39 -7.57 1.58 4.94
C SER A 39 -7.87 0.10 4.74
N SER A 40 -6.86 -0.74 4.51
CA SER A 40 -7.04 -2.19 4.38
C SER A 40 -7.37 -2.91 5.69
N LYS A 41 -7.20 -2.25 6.84
CA LYS A 41 -7.43 -2.87 8.15
C LYS A 41 -8.86 -3.41 8.26
N GLY A 42 -8.99 -4.69 8.58
CA GLY A 42 -10.28 -5.38 8.74
C GLY A 42 -10.91 -5.89 7.45
N LEU A 43 -10.38 -5.52 6.27
CA LEU A 43 -10.88 -5.96 4.98
C LEU A 43 -10.05 -7.14 4.45
N THR A 44 -10.67 -8.22 4.01
CA THR A 44 -9.96 -9.35 3.39
C THR A 44 -10.32 -9.47 1.91
N SER A 45 -9.43 -10.06 1.12
CA SER A 45 -9.64 -10.30 -0.31
C SER A 45 -8.99 -11.61 -0.75
N LYS A 46 -9.57 -12.27 -1.76
CA LYS A 46 -9.00 -13.50 -2.34
C LYS A 46 -7.56 -13.24 -2.84
N ILE A 47 -7.37 -12.09 -3.48
CA ILE A 47 -6.08 -11.65 -4.01
C ILE A 47 -5.76 -10.29 -3.38
N VAL A 48 -4.53 -10.14 -2.88
CA VAL A 48 -4.00 -8.84 -2.41
C VAL A 48 -2.69 -8.57 -3.13
N ILE A 49 -2.56 -7.36 -3.66
CA ILE A 49 -1.35 -6.87 -4.31
C ILE A 49 -0.84 -5.69 -3.49
N VAL A 50 0.39 -5.81 -2.98
CA VAL A 50 1.12 -4.72 -2.33
C VAL A 50 2.19 -4.23 -3.31
N PRO A 51 1.91 -3.18 -4.10
CA PRO A 51 2.87 -2.64 -5.04
C PRO A 51 3.88 -1.71 -4.35
N SER A 52 4.94 -1.38 -5.09
CA SER A 52 5.88 -0.30 -4.74
C SER A 52 6.60 -0.50 -3.40
N CYS A 53 6.94 -1.75 -3.05
CA CYS A 53 7.77 -2.07 -1.89
C CYS A 53 9.24 -1.69 -2.13
N ILE A 54 9.53 -0.39 -2.09
CA ILE A 54 10.86 0.20 -2.25
C ILE A 54 11.15 1.21 -1.13
N GLU A 55 12.43 1.43 -0.85
CA GLU A 55 12.88 2.40 0.16
C GLU A 55 12.39 3.81 -0.15
N GLY A 56 11.97 4.52 0.91
CA GLY A 56 11.35 5.85 0.83
C GLY A 56 9.83 5.82 0.65
N LEU A 57 9.26 4.71 0.14
CA LEU A 57 7.80 4.51 0.10
C LEU A 57 7.34 3.54 1.18
N ILE A 58 7.98 2.38 1.27
CA ILE A 58 7.72 1.34 2.27
C ILE A 58 9.10 0.84 2.73
N PRO A 59 9.55 1.18 3.94
CA PRO A 59 8.99 2.21 4.83
C PRO A 59 9.17 3.63 4.29
N ASN A 60 8.24 4.52 4.63
CA ASN A 60 8.39 5.96 4.42
C ASN A 60 9.02 6.59 5.69
N LEU A 61 10.35 6.72 5.67
CA LEU A 61 11.12 7.33 6.74
C LEU A 61 11.54 8.74 6.33
N LYS A 62 11.29 9.71 7.21
CA LYS A 62 11.70 11.09 6.99
C LYS A 62 13.06 11.35 7.64
N SER A 63 13.97 11.94 6.88
CA SER A 63 15.35 12.17 7.32
C SER A 63 15.50 13.30 8.35
N ASP A 64 14.49 14.16 8.50
CA ASP A 64 14.47 15.31 9.42
C ASP A 64 13.93 14.97 10.82
N GLU A 65 13.50 13.73 11.03
CA GLU A 65 13.01 13.24 12.32
C GLU A 65 14.15 12.83 13.28
N THR A 66 13.91 12.93 14.59
CA THR A 66 14.85 12.40 15.60
C THR A 66 14.92 10.88 15.53
N SER A 67 16.04 10.29 15.96
CA SER A 67 16.25 8.84 15.90
C SER A 67 15.15 8.03 16.60
N GLU A 68 14.66 8.51 17.75
CA GLU A 68 13.55 7.87 18.48
C GLU A 68 12.24 7.90 17.67
N MET A 69 11.96 9.02 16.98
CA MET A 69 10.75 9.18 16.17
C MET A 69 10.82 8.30 14.91
N GLN A 70 12.00 8.23 14.27
CA GLN A 70 12.25 7.35 13.13
C GLN A 70 12.06 5.88 13.51
N GLU A 71 12.57 5.44 14.66
CA GLU A 71 12.39 4.07 15.12
C GLU A 71 10.91 3.74 15.38
N LYS A 72 10.18 4.67 16.01
CA LYS A 72 8.74 4.53 16.24
C LYS A 72 7.96 4.44 14.93
N ASN A 73 8.27 5.32 13.97
CA ASN A 73 7.64 5.32 12.65
C ASN A 73 7.97 4.03 11.88
N LEU A 74 9.22 3.56 11.92
CA LEU A 74 9.61 2.29 11.31
C LEU A 74 8.82 1.10 11.86
N LYS A 75 8.64 1.03 13.18
CA LYS A 75 7.83 -0.02 13.82
C LYS A 75 6.37 0.04 13.38
N GLU A 76 5.81 1.24 13.24
CA GLU A 76 4.43 1.41 12.78
C GLU A 76 4.27 1.05 11.30
N GLN A 77 5.19 1.49 10.43
CA GLN A 77 5.22 1.11 9.01
C GLN A 77 5.34 -0.41 8.84
N ARG A 78 6.16 -1.07 9.67
CA ARG A 78 6.28 -2.54 9.69
C ARG A 78 4.97 -3.19 10.10
N ARG A 79 4.29 -2.66 11.13
CA ARG A 79 2.96 -3.13 11.57
C ARG A 79 1.93 -2.98 10.45
N LEU A 80 1.93 -1.87 9.73
CA LEU A 80 1.02 -1.62 8.61
C LEU A 80 1.29 -2.54 7.43
N PHE A 81 2.56 -2.77 7.10
CA PHE A 81 2.95 -3.75 6.09
C PHE A 81 2.47 -5.15 6.48
N TYR A 82 2.69 -5.57 7.73
CA TYR A 82 2.16 -6.84 8.27
C TYR A 82 0.63 -6.93 8.14
N VAL A 83 -0.09 -5.86 8.49
CA VAL A 83 -1.55 -5.82 8.33
C VAL A 83 -1.93 -6.05 6.86
N ALA A 84 -1.30 -5.35 5.93
CA ALA A 84 -1.62 -5.47 4.50
C ALA A 84 -1.32 -6.87 3.94
N ILE A 85 -0.15 -7.44 4.25
CA ILE A 85 0.21 -8.78 3.78
C ILE A 85 -0.59 -9.89 4.45
N THR A 86 -1.36 -9.62 5.50
CA THR A 86 -2.27 -10.60 6.12
C THR A 86 -3.73 -10.45 5.65
N ARG A 87 -4.00 -9.58 4.66
CA ARG A 87 -5.35 -9.39 4.11
C ARG A 87 -5.73 -10.41 3.03
N TYR A 88 -4.76 -11.14 2.47
CA TYR A 88 -5.04 -12.15 1.44
C TYR A 88 -5.62 -13.42 2.05
N THR A 89 -6.46 -14.10 1.28
CA THR A 89 -6.98 -15.44 1.64
C THR A 89 -6.56 -16.53 0.66
N LYS A 90 -6.12 -16.18 -0.56
CA LYS A 90 -5.60 -17.15 -1.54
C LYS A 90 -4.25 -16.75 -2.12
N ILE A 91 -4.10 -15.53 -2.62
CA ILE A 91 -2.90 -15.08 -3.33
C ILE A 91 -2.43 -13.73 -2.77
N LEU A 92 -1.15 -13.67 -2.41
CA LEU A 92 -0.44 -12.44 -2.10
C LEU A 92 0.60 -12.16 -3.18
N VAL A 93 0.57 -10.95 -3.74
CA VAL A 93 1.62 -10.46 -4.63
C VAL A 93 2.25 -9.24 -3.97
N ILE A 94 3.56 -9.30 -3.75
CA ILE A 94 4.35 -8.14 -3.31
C ILE A 94 5.27 -7.78 -4.47
N SER A 95 5.29 -6.52 -4.88
CA SER A 95 6.11 -6.10 -6.01
C SER A 95 6.92 -4.84 -5.72
N SER A 96 8.07 -4.78 -6.38
CA SER A 96 8.92 -3.61 -6.49
C SER A 96 9.32 -3.45 -7.96
N PHE A 97 9.67 -2.22 -8.35
CA PHE A 97 10.27 -1.94 -9.65
C PHE A 97 11.77 -1.75 -9.45
N SER A 98 12.57 -1.89 -10.52
CA SER A 98 14.03 -1.88 -10.47
C SER A 98 14.70 -0.56 -10.83
N LYS A 99 13.97 0.34 -11.50
CA LYS A 99 14.48 1.63 -11.97
C LYS A 99 13.37 2.68 -11.98
N MET A 100 13.74 3.94 -11.74
CA MET A 100 12.82 5.07 -11.80
C MET A 100 13.51 6.34 -12.29
N ILE A 101 12.74 7.24 -12.91
CA ILE A 101 13.20 8.59 -13.24
C ILE A 101 13.44 9.35 -11.94
N ARG A 102 14.60 10.01 -11.81
CA ARG A 102 15.00 10.69 -10.56
C ARG A 102 14.08 11.84 -10.17
N SER A 103 13.57 12.60 -11.14
CA SER A 103 12.61 13.69 -10.86
C SER A 103 11.31 13.16 -10.27
N ALA A 104 10.79 12.05 -10.81
CA ALA A 104 9.59 11.40 -10.28
C ALA A 104 9.85 10.79 -8.89
N ALA A 105 11.01 10.15 -8.69
CA ALA A 105 11.38 9.62 -7.39
C ALA A 105 11.46 10.70 -6.31
N TYR A 106 12.05 11.86 -6.62
CA TYR A 106 12.09 13.01 -5.72
C TYR A 106 10.69 13.50 -5.33
N GLN A 107 9.75 13.56 -6.28
CA GLN A 107 8.37 14.01 -6.02
C GLN A 107 7.61 13.10 -5.04
N ILE A 108 7.91 11.81 -5.05
CA ILE A 108 7.21 10.82 -4.21
C ILE A 108 8.02 10.37 -2.99
N GLY A 109 9.24 10.89 -2.80
CA GLY A 109 10.12 10.51 -1.69
C GLY A 109 10.82 9.16 -1.84
N ALA A 110 10.87 8.58 -3.04
CA ALA A 110 11.53 7.30 -3.28
C ALA A 110 13.07 7.45 -3.27
N GLN A 111 13.76 6.50 -2.64
CA GLN A 111 15.21 6.46 -2.58
C GLN A 111 15.78 5.68 -3.77
N LEU A 112 16.72 6.30 -4.47
CA LEU A 112 17.40 5.70 -5.62
C LEU A 112 18.90 5.55 -5.37
N GLY A 113 19.45 4.44 -5.84
CA GLY A 113 20.88 4.22 -5.90
C GLY A 113 21.56 4.98 -7.04
N GLY A 114 22.89 5.05 -6.95
CA GLY A 114 23.76 5.69 -7.93
C GLY A 114 23.63 7.22 -7.98
N ASN A 115 24.70 7.91 -8.38
CA ASN A 115 24.76 9.39 -8.31
C ASN A 115 24.69 10.08 -9.68
N ARG A 116 24.41 9.34 -10.76
CA ARG A 116 24.46 9.87 -12.13
C ARG A 116 23.24 9.41 -12.96
N GLY A 117 22.92 10.20 -13.99
CA GLY A 117 21.88 9.90 -14.99
C GLY A 117 20.46 10.31 -14.60
N LYS A 118 19.56 10.40 -15.60
CA LYS A 118 18.14 10.75 -15.41
C LYS A 118 17.31 9.63 -14.75
N VAL A 119 17.79 8.39 -14.83
CA VAL A 119 17.16 7.19 -14.28
C VAL A 119 18.14 6.55 -13.30
N GLY A 120 17.64 6.18 -12.12
CA GLY A 120 18.42 5.48 -11.10
C GLY A 120 17.80 4.12 -10.76
N PRO A 121 18.59 3.13 -10.31
CA PRO A 121 18.05 1.93 -9.70
C PRO A 121 17.31 2.27 -8.40
N THR A 122 16.18 1.62 -8.18
CA THR A 122 15.46 1.65 -6.89
C THR A 122 16.08 0.67 -5.92
N LEU A 123 15.85 0.92 -4.63
CA LEU A 123 16.22 0.01 -3.55
C LEU A 123 14.96 -0.72 -3.09
N ALA A 124 15.00 -2.06 -3.06
CA ALA A 124 13.87 -2.84 -2.55
C ALA A 124 13.69 -2.58 -1.05
N SER A 125 12.43 -2.54 -0.60
CA SER A 125 12.06 -2.33 0.80
C SER A 125 12.78 -3.31 1.72
N THR A 126 13.39 -2.81 2.79
CA THR A 126 14.02 -3.62 3.84
C THR A 126 13.05 -4.67 4.40
N PHE A 127 11.75 -4.39 4.50
CA PHE A 127 10.75 -5.36 4.96
C PHE A 127 10.67 -6.64 4.12
N LEU A 128 11.09 -6.62 2.85
CA LEU A 128 11.13 -7.84 2.04
C LEU A 128 12.20 -8.81 2.52
N SER A 129 13.33 -8.29 2.99
CA SER A 129 14.40 -9.10 3.58
C SER A 129 14.02 -9.66 4.96
N GLU A 130 13.01 -9.10 5.61
CA GLU A 130 12.50 -9.51 6.92
C GLU A 130 11.45 -10.64 6.84
N LEU A 131 10.97 -11.03 5.64
CA LEU A 131 9.92 -12.04 5.46
C LEU A 131 10.34 -13.47 5.87
N GLY A 132 11.64 -13.69 6.10
CA GLY A 132 12.17 -14.98 6.53
C GLY A 132 12.51 -15.93 5.37
N PRO A 133 13.09 -17.10 5.68
CA PRO A 133 13.65 -18.02 4.68
C PRO A 133 12.60 -18.74 3.83
N GLU A 134 11.38 -18.89 4.35
CA GLU A 134 10.25 -19.51 3.63
C GLU A 134 9.64 -18.59 2.56
N ALA A 135 10.07 -17.32 2.51
CA ALA A 135 9.62 -16.40 1.49
C ALA A 135 10.09 -16.89 0.10
N PRO A 136 9.19 -16.94 -0.91
CA PRO A 136 9.57 -17.38 -2.24
C PRO A 136 10.62 -16.42 -2.83
N SER A 137 11.52 -16.97 -3.65
CA SER A 137 12.51 -16.15 -4.34
C SER A 137 11.83 -15.13 -5.26
N PRO A 138 12.32 -13.88 -5.33
CA PRO A 138 11.73 -12.86 -6.18
C PRO A 138 11.85 -13.27 -7.65
N LYS A 139 10.72 -13.22 -8.37
CA LYS A 139 10.67 -13.40 -9.82
C LYS A 139 10.77 -12.03 -10.48
N ASN A 140 11.57 -11.91 -11.54
CA ASN A 140 11.57 -10.69 -12.37
C ASN A 140 10.28 -10.62 -13.21
N GLY A 141 9.92 -9.42 -13.66
CA GLY A 141 8.69 -9.18 -14.43
C GLY A 141 8.50 -10.13 -15.63
N PRO A 142 9.52 -10.32 -16.50
CA PRO A 142 9.38 -11.23 -17.63
C PRO A 142 9.13 -12.70 -17.25
N ASN A 143 9.80 -13.24 -16.22
CA ASN A 143 9.56 -14.62 -15.78
C ASN A 143 8.25 -14.75 -14.99
N TRP A 144 7.75 -13.65 -14.42
CA TRP A 144 6.42 -13.62 -13.82
C TRP A 144 5.33 -13.72 -14.89
N GLU A 145 5.45 -12.95 -15.97
CA GLU A 145 4.50 -12.93 -17.09
C GLU A 145 4.40 -14.29 -17.80
N SER A 146 5.54 -14.96 -18.02
CA SER A 146 5.58 -16.24 -18.75
C SER A 146 4.92 -17.41 -18.03
N ASN A 147 4.77 -17.35 -16.70
CA ASN A 147 4.29 -18.48 -15.90
C ASN A 147 2.77 -18.46 -15.66
N SER A 148 2.04 -17.43 -16.13
CA SER A 148 0.61 -17.22 -15.80
C SER A 148 0.35 -17.14 -14.28
N PHE A 149 -0.80 -16.58 -13.88
CA PHE A 149 -1.19 -16.49 -12.47
C PHE A 149 -1.71 -17.85 -11.94
N VAL A 150 -0.96 -18.94 -12.10
CA VAL A 150 -1.28 -20.28 -11.57
C VAL A 150 0.00 -21.04 -11.23
#